data_AF-A0A929CKJ5-F1
#
_entry.id   AF-A0A929CKJ5-F1
#
_cell.length_a   1.000
_cell.length_b   1.000
_cell.length_c   1.000
_cell.angle_alpha   90.00
_cell.angle_beta   90.00
_cell.angle_gamma   90.00
#
_symmetry.space_group_name_H-M   'P 1'
#
loop_
_entity.id
_entity.type
_entity.pdbx_description
1 polymer ?
#
loop_
_entity_poly.entity_id
_entity_poly.type
_entity_poly.pdbx_seq_one_letter_code
_entity_poly.pdbx_strand_id
1 'polypeptide(L)'
;TELNTTLQMGSTESIKRFIKNGNSYGIISMAAIYDELFRNELQIIEINNLRINRDFSFITIAGNRNKLSEKFCNFAKIAYKKML
;
A
#
# COMPACT_ATOMS: atom_id res chain seq x y z
N THR A 1 -19.02 12.52 -13.66
CA THR A 1 -17.69 13.12 -13.80
C THR A 1 -16.67 12.01 -13.62
N GLU A 2 -15.87 11.74 -14.64
CA GLU A 2 -14.82 10.71 -14.59
C GLU A 2 -13.48 11.36 -14.25
N LEU A 3 -12.63 10.62 -13.53
CA LEU A 3 -11.23 11.01 -13.35
C LEU A 3 -10.54 10.92 -14.72
N ASN A 4 -9.84 11.99 -15.12
CA ASN A 4 -9.01 11.98 -16.32
C ASN A 4 -7.82 11.03 -16.11
N THR A 5 -8.03 9.76 -16.43
CA THR A 5 -7.08 8.69 -16.13
C THR A 5 -6.07 8.62 -17.27
N THR A 6 -4.88 9.17 -17.03
CA THR A 6 -3.80 9.15 -18.02
C THR A 6 -3.28 7.73 -18.27
N LEU A 7 -3.23 6.89 -17.24
CA LEU A 7 -2.69 5.54 -17.34
C LEU A 7 -3.18 4.64 -16.20
N GLN A 8 -3.35 3.34 -16.47
CA GLN A 8 -3.51 2.29 -15.46
C GLN A 8 -2.33 1.32 -15.54
N MET A 9 -1.75 0.98 -14.40
CA MET A 9 -0.58 0.09 -14.31
C MET A 9 -0.80 -0.99 -13.27
N GLY A 10 -0.32 -2.20 -13.58
CA GLY A 10 -0.50 -3.37 -12.73
C GLY A 10 0.47 -3.49 -11.54
N SER A 11 1.46 -2.60 -11.42
CA SER A 11 2.45 -2.66 -10.34
C SER A 11 2.67 -1.30 -9.67
N THR A 12 2.87 -1.30 -8.36
CA THR A 12 3.17 -0.08 -7.59
C THR A 12 4.46 0.58 -8.04
N GLU A 13 5.50 -0.20 -8.35
CA GLU A 13 6.77 0.34 -8.83
C GLU A 13 6.65 1.04 -10.20
N SER A 14 5.84 0.48 -11.11
CA SER A 14 5.53 1.15 -12.38
C SER A 14 4.85 2.49 -12.14
N ILE A 15 3.87 2.55 -11.23
CA ILE A 15 3.18 3.80 -10.87
C ILE A 15 4.16 4.82 -10.31
N LYS A 16 5.01 4.43 -9.35
CA LYS A 16 6.03 5.33 -8.76
C LYS A 16 6.97 5.90 -9.82
N ARG A 17 7.49 5.06 -10.72
CA ARG A 17 8.39 5.49 -11.81
C ARG A 17 7.71 6.45 -12.77
N PHE A 18 6.43 6.23 -13.09
CA PHE A 18 5.68 7.11 -13.97
C PHE A 18 5.46 8.50 -13.34
N ILE A 19 5.07 8.55 -12.06
CA ILE A 19 4.88 9.81 -11.33
C ILE A 19 6.20 10.59 -11.23
N LYS A 20 7.32 9.93 -10.89
CA LYS A 20 8.62 10.59 -10.72
C LYS A 20 9.15 11.25 -12.01
N ASN A 21 8.80 10.71 -13.17
CA ASN A 21 9.33 11.18 -14.46
C ASN A 21 8.31 11.95 -15.29
N GLY A 22 7.10 12.20 -14.76
CA GLY A 22 6.01 12.84 -15.50
C GLY A 22 5.24 13.84 -14.65
N ASN A 23 4.42 14.67 -15.29
CA ASN A 23 3.52 15.60 -14.58
C ASN A 23 2.18 14.90 -14.31
N SER A 24 2.18 13.98 -13.34
CA SER A 24 1.00 13.16 -13.03
C SER A 24 0.87 12.87 -11.54
N TYR A 25 -0.33 12.46 -11.13
CA TYR A 25 -0.64 12.02 -9.78
C TYR A 25 -1.00 10.52 -9.81
N GLY A 26 -0.83 9.83 -8.69
CA GLY A 26 -1.32 8.46 -8.58
C GLY A 26 -1.84 8.13 -7.18
N ILE A 27 -2.84 7.26 -7.15
CA ILE A 27 -3.38 6.70 -5.92
C ILE A 27 -2.53 5.49 -5.55
N ILE A 28 -1.67 5.64 -4.55
CA ILE A 28 -0.76 4.59 -4.08
C ILE A 28 -0.97 4.39 -2.57
N SER A 29 -0.77 3.17 -2.08
CA SER A 29 -0.70 2.90 -0.65
C SER A 29 0.45 3.69 -0.02
N MET A 30 0.18 4.47 1.04
CA MET A 30 1.22 5.19 1.79
C MET A 30 2.35 4.27 2.25
N ALA A 31 2.03 3.03 2.63
CA ALA A 31 3.02 2.04 3.06
C ALA A 31 4.02 1.64 1.95
N ALA A 32 3.70 1.89 0.67
CA ALA A 32 4.54 1.52 -0.46
C ALA A 32 5.45 2.66 -0.98
N ILE A 33 5.35 3.85 -0.38
CA ILE A 33 6.12 5.05 -0.76
C ILE A 33 6.98 5.59 0.38
N TYR A 34 7.19 4.83 1.46
CA TYR A 34 7.91 5.31 2.63
C TYR A 34 9.32 5.82 2.29
N ASP A 35 10.06 5.07 1.48
CA ASP A 35 11.41 5.45 1.06
C ASP A 35 11.41 6.73 0.21
N GLU A 36 10.43 6.86 -0.68
CA GLU A 36 10.27 8.06 -1.51
C GLU A 36 9.91 9.30 -0.68
N LEU A 37 9.07 9.16 0.33
CA LEU A 37 8.75 10.24 1.26
C LEU A 37 10.00 10.64 2.06
N PHE A 38 10.74 9.65 2.58
CA PHE A 38 11.97 9.90 3.33
C PHE A 38 13.04 10.62 2.49
N ARG A 39 13.14 10.28 1.20
CA ARG A 39 14.07 10.91 0.25
C ARG A 39 13.55 12.22 -0.36
N ASN A 40 12.35 12.67 0.01
CA ASN A 40 11.65 13.81 -0.61
C ASN A 40 11.50 13.67 -2.14
N GLU A 41 11.39 12.44 -2.65
CA GLU A 41 11.17 12.17 -4.07
C GLU A 41 9.69 12.21 -4.45
N LEU A 42 8.81 11.95 -3.48
CA LEU A 42 7.36 12.07 -3.60
C LEU A 42 6.80 12.81 -2.39
N GLN A 43 5.59 13.35 -2.55
CA GLN A 43 4.85 14.01 -1.48
C GLN A 43 3.39 13.52 -1.46
N ILE A 44 2.76 13.57 -0.29
CA ILE A 44 1.35 13.23 -0.12
C ILE A 44 0.51 14.47 -0.41
N ILE A 45 -0.53 14.31 -1.22
CA ILE A 45 -1.55 15.33 -1.46
C ILE A 45 -2.83 14.86 -0.77
N GLU A 46 -3.24 15.58 0.27
CA GLU A 46 -4.49 15.28 0.96
C GLU A 46 -5.69 15.70 0.12
N ILE A 47 -6.70 14.81 0.05
CA ILE A 47 -7.95 15.07 -0.64
C ILE A 47 -9.05 15.15 0.42
N ASN A 48 -9.66 16.33 0.53
CA ASN A 48 -10.74 16.56 1.49
C ASN A 48 -11.87 15.55 1.30
N ASN A 49 -12.37 15.01 2.42
CA ASN A 49 -13.46 14.03 2.47
C ASN A 49 -13.19 12.70 1.74
N LEU A 50 -11.93 12.38 1.43
CA LEU A 50 -11.56 11.09 0.86
C LEU A 50 -10.70 10.29 1.84
N ARG A 51 -11.24 9.18 2.32
CA ARG A 51 -10.51 8.22 3.16
C ARG A 51 -10.63 6.82 2.58
N ILE A 52 -9.49 6.23 2.24
CA ILE A 52 -9.41 4.86 1.72
C ILE A 52 -8.71 4.00 2.76
N ASN A 53 -9.49 3.28 3.56
CA ASN A 53 -8.96 2.35 4.56
C ASN A 53 -8.77 0.96 3.94
N ARG A 54 -7.66 0.29 4.28
CA ARG A 54 -7.30 -1.05 3.79
C ARG A 54 -6.73 -1.85 4.95
N ASP A 55 -7.22 -3.06 5.13
CA ASP A 55 -6.70 -4.00 6.12
C ASP A 55 -5.99 -5.17 5.44
N PHE A 56 -4.85 -5.60 6.00
CA PHE A 56 -4.21 -6.84 5.59
C PHE A 56 -4.82 -8.03 6.32
N SER A 57 -5.09 -9.10 5.57
CA SER A 57 -5.68 -10.33 6.10
C SER A 57 -4.82 -11.54 5.77
N PHE A 58 -4.74 -12.49 6.71
CA PHE A 58 -4.20 -13.82 6.47
C PHE A 58 -5.32 -14.74 6.01
N ILE A 59 -5.12 -15.46 4.92
CA ILE A 59 -6.06 -16.44 4.39
C ILE A 59 -5.48 -17.84 4.64
N THR A 60 -6.26 -18.71 5.28
CA THR A 60 -5.86 -20.09 5.60
C THR A 60 -6.93 -21.07 5.16
N ILE A 61 -6.52 -22.25 4.69
CA ILE A 61 -7.46 -23.33 4.37
C ILE A 61 -8.12 -23.82 5.67
N ALA A 62 -9.44 -23.99 5.65
CA ALA A 62 -10.17 -24.51 6.79
C ALA A 62 -9.62 -25.89 7.22
N GLY A 63 -9.39 -26.07 8.52
CA GLY A 63 -8.81 -27.31 9.07
C GLY A 63 -7.28 -27.39 9.03
N ASN A 64 -6.59 -26.47 8.36
CA ASN A 64 -5.13 -26.39 8.43
C ASN A 64 -4.69 -25.78 9.77
N ARG A 65 -4.09 -26.61 10.65
CA ARG A 65 -3.59 -26.23 11.98
C ARG A 65 -2.06 -26.26 12.05
N ASN A 66 -1.38 -25.69 11.06
CA ASN A 66 0.07 -25.58 11.11
C ASN A 66 0.48 -24.56 12.19
N LYS A 67 0.98 -25.07 13.32
CA LYS A 67 1.44 -24.28 14.47
C LYS A 67 2.51 -23.24 14.10
N LEU A 68 3.37 -23.51 13.12
CA LEU A 68 4.37 -22.55 12.68
C LEU A 68 3.72 -21.38 11.93
N SER A 69 2.79 -21.68 11.03
CA SER A 69 2.02 -20.66 10.30
C SER A 69 1.22 -19.78 11.26
N GLU A 70 0.59 -20.35 12.29
CA GLU A 70 -0.10 -19.60 13.33
C GLU A 70 0.84 -18.68 14.12
N LYS A 71 2.00 -19.20 14.55
CA LYS A 71 3.04 -18.40 15.21
C LYS A 71 3.51 -17.24 14.33
N PHE A 72 3.73 -17.49 13.04
CA PHE A 72 4.11 -16.46 12.09
C PHE A 72 3.00 -15.40 11.92
N CYS A 73 1.74 -15.82 11.77
CA CYS A 73 0.61 -14.88 11.68
C CYS A 73 0.52 -13.99 12.93
N ASN A 74 0.73 -14.57 14.12
CA ASN A 74 0.74 -13.80 15.37
C ASN A 74 1.92 -12.82 15.43
N PHE A 75 3.12 -13.27 15.06
CA PHE A 75 4.30 -12.40 14.95
C PHE A 75 4.04 -11.23 13.99
N ALA A 76 3.54 -11.51 12.78
CA ALA A 76 3.28 -10.50 11.76
C ALA A 76 2.17 -9.52 12.18
N LYS A 77 1.11 -9.99 12.86
CA LYS A 77 0.07 -9.11 13.44
C LYS A 77 0.64 -8.14 14.47
N ILE A 78 1.56 -8.60 15.32
CA ILE A 78 2.24 -7.74 16.31
C ILE A 78 3.13 -6.72 15.61
N ALA A 79 3.90 -7.15 14.60
CA ALA A 79 4.77 -6.26 13.83
C ALA A 79 3.97 -5.17 13.09
N TYR A 80 2.87 -5.55 12.41
CA TYR A 80 2.02 -4.62 11.68
C TYR A 80 1.39 -3.55 12.57
N LYS A 81 0.92 -3.93 13.78
CA LYS A 81 0.38 -2.98 14.76
C LYS A 81 1.39 -1.94 15.26
N LYS A 82 2.70 -2.20 15.15
CA LYS A 82 3.75 -1.23 15.49
C LYS A 82 4.04 -0.25 14.35
N MET A 83 3.57 -0.56 13.14
CA MET A 83 3.83 0.21 11.92
C MET A 83 2.69 1.19 11.60
N LEU A 84 1.50 0.95 12.17
CA LEU A 84 0.38 1.89 12.25
C LEU A 84 0.58 2.86 13.44
#